data_AF-A0A2V8TV70-F1
#
_entry.id   AF-A0A2V8TV70-F1
#
_cell.length_a   1.000
_cell.length_b   1.000
_cell.length_c   1.000
_cell.angle_alpha   90.00
_cell.angle_beta   90.00
_cell.angle_gamma   90.00
#
_symmetry.space_group_name_H-M   'P 1'
#
loop_
_entity.id
_entity.type
_entity.pdbx_description
1 polymer ?
#
loop_
_entity_poly.entity_id
_entity_poly.type
_entity_poly.pdbx_seq_one_letter_code
_entity_poly.pdbx_strand_id
1 'polypeptide(L)'
;MLGIAVAQRGRPRPLREMGLGAPVGRALAFALLATLPMSLGFALVSRLNPQLTLGTIVVSTIIAPFAEEVLFRGYIFRQLYRRAGWPFWPAVLVPSALFALLHVYQATTALELLGILAVTGVGSILLCWVFARWQDNLWAPFSIHALMNFWWELFAIDDTALGGWYANGARLATIAIGVLLTVFKDRVWPRLAREDANVAFAATPPGGAPGALATASLAGRAA
;
A
#
# COMPACT_ATOMS: atom_id res chain seq x y z
N MET A 1 11.64 -6.46 11.28
CA MET A 1 12.36 -7.67 10.79
C MET A 1 12.70 -8.65 11.90
N LEU A 2 13.40 -8.24 12.97
CA LEU A 2 13.81 -9.15 14.06
C LEU A 2 12.62 -9.85 14.74
N GLY A 3 11.54 -9.11 15.05
CA GLY A 3 10.34 -9.70 15.67
C GLY A 3 9.65 -10.78 14.80
N ILE A 4 9.62 -10.59 13.47
CA ILE A 4 9.14 -11.61 12.53
C ILE A 4 10.09 -12.81 12.53
N ALA A 5 11.40 -12.57 12.50
CA ALA A 5 12.39 -13.64 12.49
C ALA A 5 12.36 -14.49 13.77
N VAL A 6 12.12 -13.87 14.92
CA VAL A 6 11.95 -14.54 16.22
C VAL A 6 10.63 -15.32 16.28
N ALA A 7 9.55 -14.77 15.73
CA ALA A 7 8.25 -15.46 15.66
C ALA A 7 8.28 -16.68 14.71
N GLN A 8 9.18 -16.71 13.74
CA GLN A 8 9.34 -17.80 12.78
C GLN A 8 10.43 -18.78 13.20
N ARG A 9 10.07 -19.80 13.99
CA ARG A 9 10.98 -20.90 14.30
C ARG A 9 11.36 -21.65 13.00
N GLY A 10 12.66 -21.79 12.73
CA GLY A 10 13.21 -22.71 11.73
C GLY A 10 13.72 -22.09 10.42
N ARG A 11 12.95 -21.23 9.74
CA ARG A 11 13.39 -20.56 8.47
C ARG A 11 12.70 -19.21 8.26
N PRO A 12 13.22 -18.11 8.84
CA PRO A 12 12.58 -16.82 8.72
C PRO A 12 12.58 -16.35 7.25
N ARG A 13 11.42 -15.99 6.72
CA ARG A 13 11.25 -15.40 5.38
C ARG A 13 10.66 -13.99 5.51
N PRO A 14 11.37 -13.07 6.17
CA PRO A 14 10.79 -11.79 6.60
C PRO A 14 10.35 -10.92 5.42
N LEU A 15 11.07 -10.96 4.29
CA LEU A 15 10.66 -10.25 3.06
C LEU A 15 9.32 -10.78 2.52
N ARG A 16 9.14 -12.10 2.52
CA ARG A 16 7.90 -12.72 2.07
C ARG A 16 6.76 -12.48 3.06
N GLU A 17 7.06 -12.38 4.36
CA GLU A 17 6.11 -11.98 5.41
C GLU A 17 5.66 -10.53 5.30
N MET A 18 6.43 -9.66 4.66
CA MET A 18 5.99 -8.27 4.45
C MET A 18 5.38 -8.03 3.07
N GLY A 19 5.28 -9.06 2.23
CA GLY A 19 4.67 -8.96 0.90
C GLY A 19 5.65 -8.51 -0.19
N LEU A 20 6.94 -8.42 0.12
CA LEU A 20 8.00 -7.99 -0.82
C LEU A 20 8.38 -9.07 -1.83
N GLY A 21 8.04 -10.35 -1.56
CA GLY A 21 8.26 -11.46 -2.52
C GLY A 21 7.28 -11.48 -3.70
N ALA A 22 6.33 -10.54 -3.75
CA ALA A 22 5.30 -10.43 -4.76
C ALA A 22 5.82 -9.87 -6.10
N PRO A 23 5.10 -10.08 -7.22
CA PRO A 23 5.50 -9.54 -8.52
C PRO A 23 5.38 -8.01 -8.57
N VAL A 24 6.45 -7.35 -9.04
CA VAL A 24 6.56 -5.88 -9.11
C VAL A 24 5.86 -5.32 -10.35
N GLY A 25 6.05 -5.92 -11.52
CA GLY A 25 5.66 -5.31 -12.81
C GLY A 25 4.18 -4.94 -12.91
N ARG A 26 3.27 -5.82 -12.49
CA ARG A 26 1.82 -5.53 -12.50
C ARG A 26 1.42 -4.44 -11.52
N ALA A 27 2.04 -4.41 -10.34
CA ALA A 27 1.80 -3.39 -9.34
C ALA A 27 2.26 -2.00 -9.82
N LEU A 28 3.41 -1.95 -10.50
CA LEU A 28 3.91 -0.71 -11.11
C LEU A 28 3.01 -0.24 -12.25
N ALA A 29 2.60 -1.14 -13.16
CA ALA A 29 1.66 -0.82 -14.23
C ALA A 29 0.33 -0.29 -13.69
N PHE A 30 -0.21 -0.93 -12.65
CA PHE A 30 -1.38 -0.45 -11.92
C PHE A 30 -1.20 0.99 -11.41
N ALA A 31 -0.08 1.26 -10.73
CA ALA A 31 0.17 2.57 -10.13
C ALA A 31 0.37 3.67 -11.17
N LEU A 32 1.05 3.37 -12.28
CA LEU A 32 1.22 4.30 -13.40
C LEU A 32 -0.14 4.68 -14.01
N LEU A 33 -1.01 3.70 -14.26
CA LEU A 33 -2.34 3.94 -14.80
C LEU A 33 -3.25 4.68 -13.81
N ALA A 34 -3.20 4.29 -12.53
CA ALA A 34 -4.02 4.90 -11.49
C ALA A 34 -3.67 6.37 -11.28
N THR A 35 -2.39 6.74 -11.36
CA THR A 35 -1.91 8.10 -11.10
C THR A 35 -1.90 9.02 -12.32
N LEU A 36 -2.43 8.57 -13.47
CA LEU A 36 -2.58 9.41 -14.66
C LEU A 36 -3.30 10.75 -14.37
N PRO A 37 -4.41 10.80 -13.60
CA PRO A 37 -5.08 12.07 -13.33
C PRO A 37 -4.22 13.08 -12.56
N MET A 38 -3.41 12.63 -11.59
CA MET A 38 -2.47 13.52 -10.90
C MET A 38 -1.34 13.96 -11.81
N SER A 39 -0.71 13.03 -12.56
CA SER A 39 0.39 13.39 -13.46
C SER A 39 -0.04 14.39 -14.55
N LEU A 40 -1.12 14.11 -15.28
CA LEU A 40 -1.62 14.96 -16.36
C LEU A 40 -2.30 16.20 -15.81
N GLY A 41 -3.13 16.06 -14.78
CA GLY A 41 -3.82 17.18 -14.15
C GLY A 41 -2.86 18.23 -13.64
N PHE A 42 -1.81 17.82 -12.93
CA PHE A 42 -0.80 18.74 -12.40
C PHE A 42 0.08 19.32 -13.51
N ALA A 43 0.45 18.52 -14.53
CA ALA A 43 1.22 19.04 -15.67
C ALA A 43 0.50 20.16 -16.44
N LEU A 44 -0.85 20.16 -16.43
CA LEU A 44 -1.66 21.15 -17.13
C LEU A 44 -1.87 22.46 -16.35
N VAL A 45 -1.86 22.40 -15.01
CA VAL A 45 -2.29 23.53 -14.16
C VAL A 45 -1.22 24.03 -13.20
N SER A 46 -0.17 23.24 -12.95
CA SER A 46 0.89 23.53 -11.98
C SER A 46 2.24 23.72 -12.67
N ARG A 47 3.20 24.31 -11.93
CA ARG A 47 4.57 24.49 -12.40
C ARG A 47 5.46 23.41 -11.82
N LEU A 48 6.54 23.09 -12.54
CA LEU A 48 7.60 22.25 -11.97
C LEU A 48 8.22 22.96 -10.78
N ASN A 49 8.50 22.19 -9.73
CA ASN A 49 9.14 22.65 -8.51
C ASN A 49 10.62 23.03 -8.78
N PRO A 50 10.99 24.32 -8.78
CA PRO A 50 12.36 24.71 -9.08
C PRO A 50 13.33 24.42 -7.92
N GLN A 51 12.82 24.13 -6.72
CA GLN A 51 13.61 23.73 -5.55
C GLN A 51 13.74 22.22 -5.41
N LEU A 52 13.19 21.43 -6.35
CA LEU A 52 13.24 19.98 -6.28
C LEU A 52 14.67 19.46 -6.39
N THR A 53 15.13 18.76 -5.36
CA THR A 53 16.45 18.12 -5.35
C THR A 53 16.30 16.61 -5.53
N LEU A 54 17.36 15.96 -6.02
CA LEU A 54 17.41 14.50 -6.07
C LEU A 54 17.24 13.89 -4.67
N GLY A 55 17.77 14.55 -3.63
CA GLY A 55 17.60 14.13 -2.23
C GLY A 55 16.13 14.12 -1.82
N THR A 56 15.39 15.20 -2.12
CA THR A 56 13.95 15.30 -1.86
C THR A 56 13.18 14.22 -2.59
N ILE A 57 13.46 14.00 -3.88
CA ILE A 57 12.81 12.93 -4.65
C ILE A 57 13.05 11.57 -3.99
N VAL A 58 14.30 11.21 -3.72
CA VAL A 58 14.63 9.89 -3.14
C VAL A 58 14.00 9.72 -1.76
N VAL A 59 14.05 10.74 -0.90
CA VAL A 59 13.53 10.63 0.46
C VAL A 59 12.00 10.64 0.47
N SER A 60 11.35 11.67 -0.07
CA SER A 60 9.90 11.88 0.03
C SER A 60 9.08 10.92 -0.84
N THR A 61 9.65 10.39 -1.92
CA THR A 61 8.90 9.62 -2.93
C THR A 61 9.28 8.14 -2.97
N ILE A 62 10.44 7.76 -2.43
CA ILE A 62 10.90 6.36 -2.42
C ILE A 62 11.08 5.88 -0.98
N ILE A 63 12.00 6.47 -0.22
CA ILE A 63 12.39 5.94 1.09
C ILE A 63 11.25 6.04 2.10
N ALA A 64 10.66 7.24 2.27
CA ALA A 64 9.57 7.47 3.20
C ALA A 64 8.35 6.58 2.90
N PRO A 65 7.74 6.61 1.69
CA PRO A 65 6.58 5.77 1.39
C PRO A 65 6.92 4.28 1.44
N PHE A 66 8.15 3.86 1.08
CA PHE A 66 8.54 2.46 1.24
C PHE A 66 8.57 2.04 2.72
N ALA A 67 9.20 2.83 3.58
CA ALA A 67 9.27 2.56 5.02
C ALA A 67 7.87 2.52 5.65
N GLU A 68 7.02 3.46 5.27
CA GLU A 68 5.62 3.52 5.70
C GLU A 68 4.83 2.30 5.24
N GLU A 69 4.88 1.92 3.96
CA GLU A 69 4.17 0.74 3.48
C GLU A 69 4.66 -0.55 4.14
N VAL A 70 5.98 -0.71 4.31
CA VAL A 70 6.56 -1.86 5.00
C VAL A 70 6.06 -1.94 6.45
N LEU A 71 6.04 -0.83 7.17
CA LEU A 71 5.60 -0.79 8.57
C LEU A 71 4.09 -1.00 8.69
N PHE A 72 3.29 -0.20 7.98
CA PHE A 72 1.84 -0.16 8.20
C PHE A 72 1.11 -1.30 7.50
N ARG A 73 1.49 -1.65 6.26
CA ARG A 73 0.78 -2.67 5.45
C ARG A 73 1.49 -4.02 5.57
N GLY A 74 2.80 -4.03 5.33
CA GLY A 74 3.62 -5.24 5.36
C GLY A 74 3.72 -5.86 6.75
N TYR A 75 3.82 -5.04 7.80
CA TYR A 75 3.94 -5.51 9.18
C TYR A 75 2.63 -5.38 9.96
N ILE A 76 2.21 -4.18 10.38
CA ILE A 76 1.09 -4.03 11.33
C ILE A 76 -0.21 -4.66 10.77
N PHE A 77 -0.68 -4.19 9.61
CA PHE A 77 -1.92 -4.70 9.01
C PHE A 77 -1.87 -6.20 8.77
N ARG A 78 -0.82 -6.68 8.08
CA ARG A 78 -0.72 -8.08 7.70
C ARG A 78 -0.60 -9.01 8.90
N GLN A 79 0.14 -8.63 9.94
CA GLN A 79 0.25 -9.44 11.15
C GLN A 79 -1.10 -9.53 11.87
N LEU A 80 -1.82 -8.41 12.03
CA LEU A 80 -3.16 -8.43 12.63
C LEU A 80 -4.14 -9.28 11.79
N TYR A 81 -4.17 -9.06 10.48
CA TYR A 81 -5.15 -9.68 9.60
C TYR A 81 -4.86 -11.15 9.26
N ARG A 82 -3.61 -11.49 8.90
CA ARG A 82 -3.23 -12.84 8.44
C ARG A 82 -2.73 -13.75 9.56
N ARG A 83 -2.09 -13.20 10.59
CA ARG A 83 -1.44 -14.01 11.64
C ARG A 83 -2.28 -14.07 12.91
N ALA A 84 -2.77 -12.93 13.39
CA ALA A 84 -3.67 -12.89 14.54
C ALA A 84 -5.13 -13.19 14.19
N GLY A 85 -5.47 -13.26 12.90
CA GLY A 85 -6.82 -13.60 12.43
C GLY A 85 -7.89 -12.57 12.77
N TRP A 86 -7.50 -11.31 12.98
CA TRP A 86 -8.45 -10.24 13.27
C TRP A 86 -9.41 -10.03 12.09
N PRO A 87 -10.68 -9.67 12.35
CA PRO A 87 -11.57 -9.22 11.29
C PRO A 87 -10.97 -8.01 10.55
N PHE A 88 -11.39 -7.81 9.31
CA PHE A 88 -10.82 -6.79 8.42
C PHE A 88 -10.84 -5.37 9.04
N TRP A 89 -11.97 -4.92 9.57
CA TRP A 89 -12.12 -3.55 10.06
C TRP A 89 -11.18 -3.23 11.24
N PRO A 90 -11.15 -4.00 12.35
CA PRO A 90 -10.16 -3.79 13.40
C PRO A 90 -8.71 -3.83 12.89
N ALA A 91 -8.40 -4.78 11.99
CA ALA A 91 -7.05 -4.91 11.44
C ALA A 91 -6.61 -3.71 10.60
N VAL A 92 -7.53 -3.06 9.86
CA VAL A 92 -7.26 -1.87 9.04
C VAL A 92 -7.26 -0.59 9.86
N LEU A 93 -8.16 -0.45 10.84
CA LEU A 93 -8.31 0.80 11.60
C LEU A 93 -7.08 1.09 12.47
N VAL A 94 -6.45 0.07 13.06
CA VAL A 94 -5.23 0.23 13.88
C VAL A 94 -4.07 0.90 13.10
N PRO A 95 -3.57 0.33 12.00
CA PRO A 95 -2.49 0.96 11.24
C PRO A 95 -2.93 2.29 10.61
N SER A 96 -4.21 2.45 10.25
CA SER A 96 -4.71 3.70 9.66
C SER A 96 -4.73 4.86 10.66
N ALA A 97 -5.15 4.61 11.91
CA ALA A 97 -5.10 5.59 12.98
C ALA A 97 -3.66 5.97 13.32
N LEU A 98 -2.77 4.98 13.46
CA LEU A 98 -1.34 5.24 13.73
C LEU A 98 -0.68 6.03 12.59
N PHE A 99 -0.99 5.69 11.34
CA PHE A 99 -0.49 6.42 10.16
C PHE A 99 -0.95 7.87 10.18
N ALA A 100 -2.25 8.12 10.41
CA ALA A 100 -2.79 9.48 10.47
C ALA A 100 -2.16 10.29 11.61
N LEU A 101 -1.95 9.67 12.78
CA LEU A 101 -1.30 10.32 13.92
C LEU A 101 0.15 10.74 13.65
N LEU A 102 0.86 10.09 12.73
CA LEU A 102 2.20 10.55 12.32
C LEU A 102 2.17 11.84 11.49
N HIS A 103 1.00 12.29 11.03
CA HIS A 103 0.87 13.48 10.17
C HIS A 103 0.39 14.72 10.93
N VAL A 104 0.16 14.63 12.24
CA VAL A 104 -0.34 15.76 13.06
C VAL A 104 0.59 16.98 13.03
N TYR A 105 1.89 16.77 12.78
CA TYR A 105 2.88 17.86 12.68
C TYR A 105 2.65 18.80 11.49
N GLN A 106 1.85 18.39 10.50
CA GLN A 106 1.53 19.20 9.32
C GLN A 106 0.46 20.26 9.60
N ALA A 107 -0.24 20.18 10.73
CA ALA A 107 -1.35 21.07 11.05
C ALA A 107 -0.92 22.26 11.90
N THR A 108 -1.40 23.46 11.55
CA THR A 108 -1.25 24.67 12.38
C THR A 108 -2.56 25.07 13.05
N THR A 109 -3.70 24.62 12.51
CA THR A 109 -5.03 24.87 13.07
C THR A 109 -5.79 23.57 13.36
N ALA A 110 -6.83 23.65 14.21
CA ALA A 110 -7.68 22.49 14.51
C ALA A 110 -8.42 21.97 13.26
N LEU A 111 -8.83 22.85 12.35
CA LEU A 111 -9.51 22.46 11.12
C LEU A 111 -8.55 21.74 10.16
N GLU A 112 -7.32 22.24 10.01
CA GLU A 112 -6.28 21.57 9.24
C GLU A 112 -5.96 20.19 9.81
N LEU A 113 -5.83 20.09 11.14
CA LEU A 113 -5.58 18.82 11.83
C LEU A 113 -6.66 17.79 11.50
N LEU A 114 -7.93 18.16 11.61
CA LEU A 114 -9.04 17.27 11.27
C LEU A 114 -8.99 16.82 9.82
N GLY A 115 -8.71 17.74 8.89
CA GLY A 115 -8.58 17.41 7.48
C GLY A 115 -7.39 16.48 7.18
N ILE A 116 -6.23 16.73 7.78
CA ILE A 116 -5.01 15.92 7.61
C ILE A 116 -5.26 14.51 8.13
N LEU A 117 -5.81 14.39 9.34
CA LEU A 117 -6.15 13.09 9.92
C LEU A 117 -7.17 12.34 9.06
N ALA A 118 -8.17 13.03 8.51
CA ALA A 118 -9.17 12.42 7.65
C ALA A 118 -8.56 11.93 6.32
N VAL A 119 -7.82 12.77 5.60
CA VAL A 119 -7.23 12.44 4.30
C VAL A 119 -6.20 11.31 4.42
N THR A 120 -5.27 11.42 5.38
CA THR A 120 -4.22 10.42 5.58
C THR A 120 -4.77 9.12 6.16
N GLY A 121 -5.75 9.19 7.07
CA GLY A 121 -6.43 8.03 7.64
C GLY A 121 -7.23 7.26 6.60
N VAL A 122 -8.09 7.94 5.82
CA VAL A 122 -8.88 7.30 4.75
C VAL A 122 -7.97 6.76 3.64
N GLY A 123 -6.94 7.51 3.25
CA GLY A 123 -5.90 7.02 2.34
C GLY A 123 -5.25 5.75 2.87
N SER A 124 -4.99 5.68 4.17
CA SER A 124 -4.38 4.50 4.78
C SER A 124 -5.29 3.27 4.79
N ILE A 125 -6.57 3.46 5.07
CA ILE A 125 -7.61 2.43 4.95
C ILE A 125 -7.64 1.88 3.52
N LEU A 126 -7.65 2.77 2.52
CA LEU A 126 -7.66 2.39 1.11
C LEU A 126 -6.43 1.57 0.74
N LEU A 127 -5.23 1.96 1.16
CA LEU A 127 -4.00 1.23 0.86
C LEU A 127 -3.93 -0.14 1.55
N CYS A 128 -4.49 -0.29 2.75
CA CYS A 128 -4.67 -1.61 3.38
C CYS A 128 -5.63 -2.50 2.55
N TRP A 129 -6.73 -1.93 2.05
CA TRP A 129 -7.64 -2.63 1.17
C TRP A 129 -6.98 -3.04 -0.16
N VAL A 130 -6.24 -2.13 -0.81
CA VAL A 130 -5.45 -2.42 -2.02
C VAL A 130 -4.48 -3.57 -1.74
N PHE A 131 -3.70 -3.50 -0.65
CA PHE A 131 -2.78 -4.57 -0.26
C PHE A 131 -3.48 -5.94 -0.15
N ALA A 132 -4.62 -5.99 0.55
CA ALA A 132 -5.38 -7.23 0.72
C ALA A 132 -5.94 -7.75 -0.61
N ARG A 133 -6.48 -6.86 -1.46
CA ARG A 133 -7.04 -7.22 -2.79
C ARG A 133 -5.97 -7.69 -3.76
N TRP A 134 -4.77 -7.14 -3.66
CA TRP A 134 -3.60 -7.53 -4.44
C TRP A 134 -2.84 -8.72 -3.86
N GLN A 135 -3.50 -9.57 -3.04
CA GLN A 135 -2.96 -10.83 -2.54
C GLN A 135 -1.68 -10.65 -1.71
N ASP A 136 -1.70 -9.67 -0.80
CA ASP A 136 -0.58 -9.29 0.06
C ASP A 136 0.66 -8.84 -0.75
N ASN A 137 0.45 -8.24 -1.93
CA ASN A 137 1.51 -7.64 -2.73
C ASN A 137 1.80 -6.22 -2.24
N LEU A 138 2.95 -6.02 -1.58
CA LEU A 138 3.33 -4.72 -1.04
C LEU A 138 3.68 -3.70 -2.12
N TRP A 139 4.12 -4.17 -3.29
CA TRP A 139 4.46 -3.29 -4.40
C TRP A 139 3.26 -2.50 -4.91
N ALA A 140 2.03 -3.01 -4.75
CA ALA A 140 0.81 -2.32 -5.18
C ALA A 140 0.54 -1.03 -4.39
N PRO A 141 0.36 -1.05 -3.05
CA PRO A 141 0.21 0.17 -2.27
C PRO A 141 1.46 1.05 -2.31
N PHE A 142 2.67 0.46 -2.32
CA PHE A 142 3.91 1.24 -2.41
C PHE A 142 3.99 2.04 -3.70
N SER A 143 3.76 1.42 -4.86
CA SER A 143 3.97 2.10 -6.14
C SER A 143 2.97 3.24 -6.33
N ILE A 144 1.70 3.06 -5.93
CA ILE A 144 0.71 4.14 -6.05
C ILE A 144 1.01 5.27 -5.07
N HIS A 145 1.40 4.96 -3.84
CA HIS A 145 1.78 5.97 -2.85
C HIS A 145 3.03 6.76 -3.28
N ALA A 146 4.10 6.05 -3.67
CA ALA A 146 5.33 6.64 -4.18
C ALA A 146 5.09 7.58 -5.37
N LEU A 147 4.27 7.15 -6.34
CA LEU A 147 3.93 7.98 -7.51
C LEU A 147 3.07 9.19 -7.13
N MET A 148 2.09 9.03 -6.22
CA MET A 148 1.30 10.17 -5.74
C MET A 148 2.19 11.23 -5.07
N ASN A 149 3.13 10.81 -4.21
CA ASN A 149 4.12 11.73 -3.61
C ASN A 149 5.04 12.33 -4.67
N PHE A 150 5.49 11.53 -5.65
CA PHE A 150 6.33 12.02 -6.74
C PHE A 150 5.65 13.13 -7.53
N TRP A 151 4.38 12.96 -7.93
CA TRP A 151 3.64 14.00 -8.64
C TRP A 151 3.38 15.22 -7.76
N TRP A 152 3.19 15.03 -6.46
CA TRP A 152 3.03 16.13 -5.50
C TRP A 152 4.29 17.01 -5.41
N GLU A 153 5.44 16.37 -5.24
CA GLU A 153 6.75 17.02 -5.11
C GLU A 153 7.22 17.66 -6.43
N LEU A 154 7.02 16.96 -7.56
CA LEU A 154 7.43 17.42 -8.87
C LEU A 154 6.74 18.72 -9.28
N PHE A 155 5.46 18.88 -8.90
CA PHE A 155 4.64 20.03 -9.27
C PHE A 155 4.40 21.03 -8.13
N ALA A 156 5.14 20.91 -7.01
CA ALA A 156 5.07 21.80 -5.83
C ALA A 156 3.62 22.12 -5.42
N ILE A 157 2.80 21.07 -5.23
CA ILE A 157 1.34 21.24 -5.10
C ILE A 157 0.94 21.93 -3.80
N ASP A 158 1.53 21.52 -2.67
CA ASP A 158 1.28 22.08 -1.34
C ASP A 158 2.35 21.59 -0.36
N ASP A 159 2.50 22.28 0.78
CA ASP A 159 3.40 21.89 1.87
C ASP A 159 2.79 20.80 2.77
N THR A 160 1.47 20.57 2.68
CA THR A 160 0.74 19.60 3.51
C THR A 160 0.03 18.54 2.68
N ALA A 161 -0.44 17.47 3.33
CA ALA A 161 -1.26 16.45 2.69
C ALA A 161 -2.67 16.93 2.30
N LEU A 162 -3.13 18.11 2.74
CA LEU A 162 -4.47 18.62 2.44
C LEU A 162 -4.61 18.98 0.97
N GLY A 163 -3.76 19.88 0.47
CA GLY A 163 -3.86 20.44 -0.87
C GLY A 163 -5.08 21.32 -1.11
N GLY A 164 -5.01 22.11 -2.18
CA GLY A 164 -6.14 22.86 -2.70
C GLY A 164 -7.22 22.00 -3.36
N TRP A 165 -8.30 22.64 -3.82
CA TRP A 165 -9.45 21.95 -4.43
C TRP A 165 -9.09 21.22 -5.73
N TYR A 166 -8.25 21.81 -6.60
CA TYR A 166 -7.77 21.17 -7.82
C TYR A 166 -6.94 19.92 -7.50
N ALA A 167 -6.04 20.03 -6.52
CA ALA A 167 -5.20 18.93 -6.06
C ALA A 167 -6.05 17.75 -5.59
N ASN A 168 -7.08 18.04 -4.78
CA ASN A 168 -8.03 17.03 -4.31
C ASN A 168 -8.90 16.47 -5.43
N GLY A 169 -9.28 17.25 -6.44
CA GLY A 169 -9.98 16.74 -7.64
C GLY A 169 -9.15 15.70 -8.39
N ALA A 170 -7.89 16.00 -8.68
CA ALA A 170 -6.98 15.06 -9.36
C ALA A 170 -6.68 13.81 -8.50
N ARG A 171 -6.55 14.00 -7.18
CA ARG A 171 -6.38 12.92 -6.20
C ARG A 171 -7.61 12.01 -6.15
N LEU A 172 -8.82 12.56 -6.08
CA LEU A 172 -10.06 11.78 -6.06
C LEU A 172 -10.24 11.00 -7.37
N ALA A 173 -9.91 11.58 -8.51
CA ALA A 173 -9.88 10.86 -9.78
C ALA A 173 -8.85 9.72 -9.77
N THR A 174 -7.66 9.95 -9.24
CA THR A 174 -6.61 8.92 -9.06
C THR A 174 -7.10 7.78 -8.17
N ILE A 175 -7.76 8.09 -7.05
CA ILE A 175 -8.38 7.11 -6.15
C ILE A 175 -9.46 6.33 -6.87
N ALA A 176 -10.36 6.99 -7.60
CA ALA A 176 -11.44 6.33 -8.33
C ALA A 176 -10.91 5.34 -9.36
N ILE A 177 -9.92 5.74 -10.17
CA ILE A 177 -9.26 4.84 -11.13
C ILE A 177 -8.54 3.70 -10.40
N GLY A 178 -7.83 3.98 -9.30
CA GLY A 178 -7.16 2.96 -8.50
C GLY A 178 -8.12 1.92 -7.93
N VAL A 179 -9.29 2.35 -7.46
CA VAL A 179 -10.37 1.45 -7.00
C VAL A 179 -10.89 0.61 -8.16
N LEU A 180 -11.23 1.22 -9.29
CA LEU A 180 -11.74 0.50 -10.46
C LEU A 180 -10.73 -0.54 -10.97
N LEU A 181 -9.48 -0.14 -11.15
CA LEU A 181 -8.41 -1.06 -11.57
C LEU A 181 -8.22 -2.19 -10.57
N THR A 182 -8.32 -1.94 -9.27
CA THR A 182 -8.21 -2.99 -8.24
C THR A 182 -9.40 -3.94 -8.23
N VAL A 183 -10.62 -3.44 -8.44
CA VAL A 183 -11.85 -4.26 -8.55
C VAL A 183 -11.80 -5.13 -9.80
N PHE A 184 -11.41 -4.57 -10.94
CA PHE A 184 -11.41 -5.24 -12.24
C PHE A 184 -10.05 -5.87 -12.63
N LYS A 185 -9.07 -5.91 -11.72
CA LYS A 185 -7.69 -6.35 -12.03
C LYS A 185 -7.61 -7.71 -12.71
N ASP A 186 -8.50 -8.64 -12.36
CA ASP A 186 -8.49 -10.01 -12.88
C ASP A 186 -9.06 -10.11 -14.31
N ARG A 187 -9.80 -9.07 -14.75
CA ARG A 187 -10.22 -8.89 -16.15
C ARG A 187 -9.14 -8.19 -16.99
N VAL A 188 -8.42 -7.26 -16.38
CA VAL A 188 -7.39 -6.46 -17.07
C VAL A 188 -6.08 -7.22 -17.21
N TRP A 189 -5.71 -8.01 -16.20
CA TRP A 189 -4.45 -8.74 -16.18
C TRP A 189 -4.65 -10.20 -15.72
N PRO A 190 -4.04 -11.18 -16.40
CA PRO A 190 -4.04 -12.58 -15.95
C PRO A 190 -3.38 -12.74 -14.58
N ARG A 191 -3.97 -13.57 -13.72
CA ARG A 191 -3.43 -13.87 -12.38
C ARG A 191 -2.07 -14.57 -12.48
N LEU A 192 -1.10 -14.15 -11.67
CA LEU A 192 0.25 -14.70 -11.69
C LEU A 192 0.43 -15.78 -10.62
N ALA A 193 1.11 -16.88 -10.95
CA ALA A 193 1.39 -17.97 -10.00
C ALA A 193 2.10 -17.51 -8.71
N ARG A 194 2.91 -16.44 -8.78
CA ARG A 194 3.55 -15.84 -7.60
C ARG A 194 2.56 -15.20 -6.62
N GLU A 195 1.42 -14.71 -7.10
CA GLU A 195 0.35 -14.16 -6.26
C GLU A 195 -0.33 -15.28 -5.48
N ASP A 196 -0.59 -16.42 -6.11
CA ASP A 196 -1.14 -17.60 -5.44
C ASP A 196 -0.19 -18.14 -4.38
N ALA A 197 1.11 -18.16 -4.69
CA ALA A 197 2.14 -18.52 -3.73
C ALA A 197 2.19 -17.57 -2.51
N ASN A 198 1.83 -16.29 -2.66
CA ASN A 198 1.77 -15.36 -1.54
C ASN A 198 0.59 -15.64 -0.61
N VAL A 199 -0.59 -15.92 -1.18
CA VAL A 199 -1.78 -16.29 -0.41
C VAL A 199 -1.55 -17.59 0.35
N ALA A 200 -1.02 -18.61 -0.31
CA ALA A 200 -0.71 -19.89 0.31
C ALA A 200 0.28 -19.74 1.47
N PHE A 201 1.26 -18.86 1.32
CA PHE A 201 2.22 -18.55 2.38
C PHE A 201 1.58 -17.82 3.57
N ALA A 202 0.68 -16.88 3.32
CA ALA A 202 -0.07 -16.18 4.38
C ALA A 202 -0.97 -17.14 5.17
N ALA A 203 -1.50 -18.18 4.53
CA ALA A 203 -2.32 -19.22 5.16
C ALA A 203 -1.51 -20.25 5.97
N THR A 204 -0.18 -20.33 5.78
CA THR A 204 0.67 -21.28 6.49
C THR A 204 1.03 -20.73 7.88
N PRO A 205 0.83 -21.47 8.98
CA PRO A 205 1.22 -21.01 10.32
C PRO A 205 2.71 -20.69 10.43
N PRO A 206 3.13 -19.75 11.31
CA PRO A 206 4.53 -19.47 11.57
C PRO A 206 5.29 -20.75 11.98
N GLY A 207 6.33 -21.13 11.23
CA GLY A 207 7.12 -22.34 11.50
C GLY A 207 6.55 -23.64 10.90
N GLY A 208 5.39 -23.61 10.23
CA GLY A 208 4.85 -24.76 9.51
C GLY A 208 5.57 -25.03 8.19
N ALA A 209 5.87 -26.30 7.89
CA ALA A 209 6.36 -26.68 6.57
C ALA A 209 5.25 -26.48 5.52
N PRO A 210 5.53 -25.89 4.34
CA PRO A 210 4.56 -25.81 3.25
C PRO A 210 4.34 -27.22 2.70
N GLY A 211 3.32 -27.92 3.20
CA GLY A 211 3.02 -29.29 2.78
C GLY A 211 1.77 -29.93 3.40
N ALA A 212 1.33 -29.52 4.59
CA ALA A 212 0.23 -30.21 5.27
C ALA A 212 -1.17 -29.91 4.70
N LEU A 213 -1.37 -28.77 4.03
CA LEU A 213 -2.68 -28.36 3.50
C LEU A 213 -2.86 -28.58 1.99
N ALA A 214 -1.77 -28.78 1.23
CA ALA A 214 -1.85 -29.00 -0.21
C ALA A 214 -2.33 -30.42 -0.57
N THR A 215 -2.06 -31.42 0.29
CA THR A 215 -2.50 -32.80 0.11
C THR A 215 -3.98 -33.00 0.45
N ALA A 216 -4.53 -32.23 1.40
CA ALA A 216 -5.95 -32.32 1.77
C ALA A 216 -6.88 -31.78 0.66
N SER A 217 -6.46 -30.74 -0.07
CA SER A 217 -7.26 -30.15 -1.15
C SER A 217 -7.29 -30.98 -2.44
N LEU A 218 -6.30 -31.85 -2.67
CA LEU A 218 -6.24 -32.71 -3.85
C LEU A 218 -6.96 -34.05 -3.63
N ALA A 219 -6.98 -34.56 -2.39
CA ALA A 219 -7.70 -35.77 -2.04
C ALA A 219 -9.24 -35.60 -2.08
N GLY A 220 -9.75 -34.40 -1.78
CA GLY A 220 -11.20 -34.11 -1.79
C GLY A 220 -11.80 -33.82 -3.17
N ARG A 221 -11.01 -33.83 -4.25
CA ARG A 221 -11.48 -33.64 -5.63
C ARG A 221 -11.46 -34.93 -6.47
N ALA A 222 -11.08 -36.05 -5.86
CA ALA A 222 -11.00 -37.36 -6.50
C ALA A 222 -11.98 -38.39 -5.89
N ALA A 223 -13.01 -37.93 -5.18
CA ALA A 223 -14.10 -38.76 -4.65
C ALA A 223 -15.45 -38.21 -5.13
#